data_AF-A0A523R880-F1
#
_entry.id   AF-A0A523R880-F1
#
_cell.length_a   1.000
_cell.length_b   1.000
_cell.length_c   1.000
_cell.angle_alpha   90.00
_cell.angle_beta   90.00
_cell.angle_gamma   90.00
#
_symmetry.space_group_name_H-M   'P 1'
#
loop_
_entity.id
_entity.type
_entity.pdbx_description
1 polymer ?
#
loop_
_entity_poly.entity_id
_entity_poly.type
_entity_poly.pdbx_seq_one_letter_code
_entity_poly.pdbx_strand_id
1 'polypeptide(L)'
;MEQSKNLENNSEYKFKQCTKCKQHYPATSKFFYKHRNRNDGFDPWCKQCKRKYDESYHLLKKYNLSTLEIKKMLKKQDNRCAICGIDFEHLKQIKENKVPQLGKPRIDHNHNTGKIRGLLCDECNLVLGKCKENPLILIKAAIYLKIHN
;
A
#
# COMPACT_ATOMS: atom_id res chain seq x y z
N MET A 1 52.06 27.30 12.23
CA MET A 1 51.19 27.81 13.31
C MET A 1 49.79 27.94 12.74
N GLU A 2 49.04 26.85 12.85
CA GLU A 2 47.62 26.78 12.54
C GLU A 2 46.83 27.65 13.51
N GLN A 3 45.83 28.37 13.02
CA GLN A 3 44.57 28.58 13.75
C GLN A 3 43.41 28.60 12.76
N SER A 4 42.95 27.40 12.42
CA SER A 4 41.61 27.13 11.88
C SER A 4 40.60 27.41 12.99
N LYS A 5 39.80 28.48 12.88
CA LYS A 5 38.67 28.70 13.78
C LYS A 5 37.49 27.84 13.34
N ASN A 6 37.22 26.83 14.16
CA ASN A 6 36.06 25.94 14.10
C ASN A 6 34.74 26.72 14.07
N LEU A 7 33.92 26.43 13.06
CA LEU A 7 32.49 26.70 13.07
C LEU A 7 31.82 25.56 13.85
N GLU A 8 31.60 25.76 15.15
CA GLU A 8 30.92 24.79 16.01
C GLU A 8 29.42 24.76 15.70
N ASN A 9 28.98 23.62 15.15
CA ASN A 9 27.60 23.28 14.80
C ASN A 9 26.73 23.13 16.05
N ASN A 10 25.81 24.07 16.24
CA ASN A 10 24.80 24.09 17.30
C ASN A 10 23.67 23.08 16.96
N SER A 11 23.77 21.82 17.42
CA SER A 11 22.73 20.80 17.19
C SER A 11 21.69 20.80 18.31
N GLU A 12 20.77 21.77 18.28
CA GLU A 12 19.72 22.02 19.28
C GLU A 12 18.52 21.04 19.18
N TYR A 13 18.75 19.80 18.75
CA TYR A 13 17.68 18.83 18.53
C TYR A 13 17.92 17.53 19.30
N LYS A 14 17.03 17.23 20.24
CA LYS A 14 16.96 15.91 20.88
C LYS A 14 16.55 14.87 19.85
N PHE A 15 17.32 13.79 19.69
CA PHE A 15 17.03 12.70 18.77
C PHE A 15 16.29 11.55 19.47
N LYS A 16 15.44 10.84 18.72
CA LYS A 16 14.69 9.67 19.15
C LYS A 16 14.82 8.56 18.10
N GLN A 17 15.08 7.33 18.56
CA GLN A 17 15.08 6.16 17.69
C GLN A 17 13.65 5.63 17.51
N CYS A 18 13.24 5.40 16.26
CA CYS A 18 12.03 4.67 15.95
C CYS A 18 12.21 3.19 16.30
N THR A 19 11.36 2.61 17.16
CA THR A 19 11.53 1.21 17.57
C THR A 19 11.19 0.20 16.46
N LYS A 20 10.50 0.63 15.40
CA LYS A 20 10.11 -0.20 14.23
C LYS A 20 11.20 -0.28 13.16
N CYS A 21 11.66 0.86 12.63
CA CYS A 21 12.70 0.88 11.59
C CYS A 21 14.13 1.08 12.12
N LYS A 22 14.28 1.28 13.44
CA LYS A 22 15.57 1.47 14.14
C LYS A 22 16.38 2.72 13.72
N GLN A 23 15.81 3.57 12.88
CA GLN A 23 16.40 4.84 12.46
C GLN A 23 16.21 5.95 13.52
N HIS A 24 17.17 6.86 13.61
CA HIS A 24 17.13 8.02 14.51
C HIS A 24 16.58 9.25 13.78
N TYR A 25 15.67 9.97 14.43
CA TYR A 25 15.09 11.21 13.89
C TYR A 25 15.02 12.27 14.99
N PRO A 26 14.99 13.56 14.62
CA PRO A 26 14.66 14.62 15.58
C PRO A 26 13.32 14.31 16.27
N ALA A 27 13.31 14.36 17.61
CA ALA A 27 12.15 14.11 18.46
C ALA A 27 11.16 15.27 18.35
N THR A 28 10.54 15.41 17.18
CA THR A 28 9.62 16.49 16.85
C THR A 28 8.35 15.93 16.21
N SER A 29 7.30 16.75 16.20
CA SER A 29 6.04 16.44 15.54
C SER A 29 6.16 16.27 14.03
N LYS A 30 7.29 16.66 13.41
CA LYS A 30 7.58 16.38 12.01
C LYS A 30 7.79 14.89 11.77
N PHE A 31 8.46 14.19 12.69
CA PHE A 31 8.86 12.80 12.53
C PHE A 31 8.04 11.80 13.35
N PHE A 32 7.41 12.24 14.45
CA PHE A 32 6.61 11.38 15.34
C PHE A 32 5.23 11.98 15.62
N TYR A 33 4.23 11.14 15.94
CA TYR A 33 2.94 11.61 16.45
C TYR A 33 3.06 11.92 17.95
N LYS A 34 2.30 12.91 18.45
CA LYS A 34 2.28 13.24 19.88
C LYS A 34 1.61 12.12 20.67
N HIS A 35 2.18 11.75 21.81
CA HIS A 35 1.65 10.73 22.70
C HIS A 35 1.68 11.22 24.14
N ARG A 36 0.52 11.50 24.72
CA ARG A 36 0.38 12.22 25.99
C ARG A 36 0.96 11.48 27.20
N ASN A 37 1.01 10.14 27.14
CA ASN A 37 1.41 9.30 28.27
C ASN A 37 2.88 8.84 28.18
N ARG A 38 3.74 9.56 27.44
CA ARG A 38 5.16 9.22 27.28
C ARG A 38 6.03 10.36 27.77
N ASN A 39 7.15 10.03 28.42
CA ASN A 39 8.09 11.00 28.99
C ASN A 39 8.68 11.96 27.95
N ASP A 40 8.79 11.54 26.69
CA ASP A 40 9.25 12.39 25.58
C ASP A 40 8.11 12.96 24.74
N GLY A 41 6.86 12.70 25.11
CA GLY A 41 5.67 13.23 24.43
C GLY A 41 5.43 12.68 23.02
N PHE A 42 6.17 11.66 22.57
CA PHE A 42 6.11 11.16 21.20
C PHE A 42 5.91 9.63 21.10
N ASP A 43 5.23 9.21 20.03
CA ASP A 43 5.05 7.81 19.67
C ASP A 43 6.40 7.10 19.48
N PRO A 44 6.56 5.83 19.91
CA PRO A 44 7.79 5.08 19.69
C PRO A 44 8.10 4.82 18.20
N TRP A 45 7.12 4.95 17.30
CA TRP A 45 7.29 4.76 15.86
C TRP A 45 7.29 6.09 15.12
N CYS A 46 8.17 6.22 14.12
CA CYS A 46 8.11 7.38 13.23
C CYS A 46 6.82 7.36 12.42
N LYS A 47 6.36 8.54 11.98
CA LYS A 47 5.14 8.73 11.20
C LYS A 47 5.10 7.85 9.95
N GLN A 48 6.24 7.61 9.30
CA GLN A 48 6.30 6.73 8.12
C GLN A 48 5.97 5.28 8.47
N CYS A 49 6.59 4.74 9.52
CA CYS A 49 6.29 3.39 10.01
C CYS A 49 4.84 3.27 10.47
N LYS A 50 4.34 4.31 11.15
CA LYS A 50 2.96 4.34 11.63
C LYS A 50 1.96 4.40 10.48
N ARG A 51 2.15 5.25 9.48
CA ARG A 51 1.33 5.31 8.25
C ARG A 51 1.29 3.96 7.52
N LYS A 52 2.45 3.34 7.30
CA LYS A 52 2.52 2.01 6.65
C LYS A 52 1.77 0.94 7.45
N TYR A 53 1.89 0.97 8.78
CA TYR A 53 1.18 0.06 9.66
C TYR A 53 -0.33 0.30 9.62
N ASP A 54 -0.77 1.55 9.79
CA ASP A 54 -2.19 1.90 9.79
C ASP A 54 -2.82 1.57 8.43
N GLU A 55 -2.15 1.85 7.31
CA GLU A 55 -2.59 1.47 5.96
C GLU A 55 -2.77 -0.05 5.82
N SER A 56 -1.78 -0.84 6.30
CA SER A 56 -1.89 -2.30 6.33
C SER A 56 -3.00 -2.79 7.29
N TYR A 57 -3.14 -2.18 8.46
CA TYR A 57 -4.10 -2.56 9.49
C TYR A 57 -5.54 -2.25 9.06
N HIS A 58 -5.75 -1.11 8.39
CA HIS A 58 -7.05 -0.75 7.83
C HIS A 58 -7.44 -1.65 6.66
N LEU A 59 -6.51 -2.08 5.80
CA LEU A 59 -6.80 -3.05 4.73
C LEU A 59 -7.16 -4.45 5.30
N LEU A 60 -6.37 -4.92 6.29
CA LEU A 60 -6.55 -6.24 6.90
C LEU A 60 -7.81 -6.30 7.79
N LYS A 61 -8.13 -5.22 8.53
CA LYS A 61 -9.33 -5.13 9.38
C LYS A 61 -10.62 -4.88 8.58
N LYS A 62 -10.54 -4.16 7.45
CA LYS A 62 -11.70 -3.92 6.58
C LYS A 62 -12.22 -5.22 5.94
N TYR A 63 -11.33 -6.18 5.67
CA TYR A 63 -11.66 -7.43 5.00
C TYR A 63 -11.47 -8.69 5.86
N ASN A 64 -11.08 -8.54 7.13
CA ASN A 64 -10.71 -9.65 8.03
C ASN A 64 -9.71 -10.66 7.42
N LEU A 65 -8.82 -10.19 6.55
CA LEU A 65 -7.81 -11.05 5.93
C LEU A 65 -6.46 -10.85 6.62
N SER A 66 -5.76 -11.94 6.84
CA SER A 66 -4.35 -12.02 7.22
C SER A 66 -3.46 -12.05 5.97
N THR A 67 -2.18 -11.75 6.15
CA THR A 67 -1.17 -11.91 5.09
C THR A 67 -1.11 -13.35 4.58
N LEU A 68 -1.39 -14.34 5.42
CA LEU A 68 -1.44 -15.74 5.05
C LEU A 68 -2.64 -16.04 4.13
N GLU A 69 -3.81 -15.43 4.38
CA GLU A 69 -4.97 -15.59 3.51
C GLU A 69 -4.76 -14.97 2.15
N ILE A 70 -4.14 -13.79 2.07
CA ILE A 70 -3.77 -13.19 0.78
C ILE A 70 -2.79 -14.11 0.02
N LYS A 71 -1.80 -14.71 0.69
CA LYS A 71 -0.89 -15.68 0.07
C LYS A 71 -1.63 -16.94 -0.42
N LYS A 72 -2.62 -17.44 0.34
CA LYS A 72 -3.47 -18.56 -0.09
C LYS A 72 -4.29 -18.19 -1.32
N MET A 73 -4.84 -16.98 -1.38
CA MET A 73 -5.55 -16.48 -2.56
C MET A 73 -4.63 -16.37 -3.78
N LEU A 74 -3.41 -15.83 -3.61
CA LEU A 74 -2.41 -15.76 -4.66
C LEU A 74 -2.08 -17.15 -5.20
N LYS A 75 -1.80 -18.11 -4.31
CA LYS A 75 -1.53 -19.51 -4.70
C LYS A 75 -2.72 -20.14 -5.43
N LYS A 76 -3.94 -19.90 -4.96
CA LYS A 76 -5.17 -20.42 -5.60
C LYS A 76 -5.38 -19.83 -7.00
N GLN A 77 -4.95 -18.61 -7.23
CA GLN A 77 -5.03 -17.93 -8.53
C GLN A 77 -3.76 -18.11 -9.40
N ASP A 78 -2.85 -19.03 -9.04
CA ASP A 78 -1.58 -19.22 -9.73
C ASP A 78 -0.80 -17.90 -9.94
N ASN A 79 -0.83 -17.03 -8.92
CA ASN A 79 -0.21 -15.71 -8.93
C ASN A 79 -0.65 -14.80 -10.11
N ARG A 80 -1.88 -14.97 -10.59
CA ARG A 80 -2.45 -14.24 -11.73
C ARG A 80 -3.72 -13.48 -11.37
N CYS A 81 -4.04 -12.47 -12.18
CA CYS A 81 -5.32 -11.75 -12.12
C CYS A 81 -6.49 -12.71 -12.39
N ALA A 82 -7.51 -12.69 -11.52
CA ALA A 82 -8.68 -13.57 -11.67
C ALA A 82 -9.55 -13.27 -12.90
N ILE A 83 -9.38 -12.11 -13.54
CA ILE A 83 -10.14 -11.72 -14.74
C ILE A 83 -9.33 -11.94 -16.01
N CYS A 84 -8.19 -11.25 -16.16
CA CYS A 84 -7.43 -11.30 -17.41
C CYS A 84 -6.29 -12.33 -17.43
N GLY A 85 -6.03 -13.04 -16.33
CA GLY A 85 -5.00 -14.08 -16.25
C GLY A 85 -3.55 -13.59 -16.31
N ILE A 86 -3.32 -12.26 -16.33
CA ILE A 86 -1.97 -11.71 -16.34
C ILE A 86 -1.24 -12.04 -15.03
N ASP A 87 0.01 -12.43 -15.15
CA ASP A 87 0.90 -12.75 -14.05
C ASP A 87 1.30 -11.48 -13.28
N PHE A 88 1.20 -11.52 -11.94
CA PHE A 88 1.51 -10.36 -11.10
C PHE A 88 3.01 -10.07 -10.98
N GLU A 89 3.89 -11.08 -11.09
CA GLU A 89 5.35 -10.87 -11.15
C GLU A 89 5.74 -10.25 -12.50
N HIS A 90 5.11 -10.65 -13.60
CA HIS A 90 5.35 -10.01 -14.90
C HIS A 90 4.99 -8.51 -14.89
N LEU A 91 3.87 -8.15 -14.24
CA LEU A 91 3.48 -6.75 -14.04
C LEU A 91 4.47 -5.94 -13.20
N LYS A 92 5.17 -6.60 -12.26
CA LYS A 92 6.20 -5.98 -11.43
C LYS A 92 7.45 -5.64 -12.26
N GLN A 93 7.86 -6.54 -13.15
CA GLN A 93 9.03 -6.35 -14.04
C GLN A 93 8.83 -5.24 -15.07
N ILE A 94 7.64 -5.12 -15.68
CA ILE A 94 7.34 -4.03 -16.64
C ILE A 94 7.48 -2.63 -16.00
N LYS A 95 7.32 -2.53 -14.68
CA LYS A 95 6.98 -1.28 -13.99
C LYS A 95 8.02 -0.77 -13.00
N GLU A 96 9.15 -1.46 -12.82
CA GLU A 96 10.32 -0.97 -12.06
C GLU A 96 10.82 0.40 -12.55
N ASN A 97 10.52 0.76 -13.80
CA ASN A 97 10.93 2.03 -14.38
C ASN A 97 10.01 3.25 -14.11
N LYS A 98 8.81 3.11 -13.50
CA LYS A 98 7.89 4.28 -13.44
C LYS A 98 7.12 4.57 -12.14
N VAL A 99 6.70 3.61 -11.29
CA VAL A 99 5.99 3.96 -10.03
C VAL A 99 6.04 2.83 -8.96
N PRO A 100 6.41 3.10 -7.68
CA PRO A 100 6.57 2.09 -6.61
C PRO A 100 5.31 1.31 -6.15
N GLN A 101 4.13 1.58 -6.73
CA GLN A 101 2.85 1.05 -6.24
C GLN A 101 2.05 0.26 -7.29
N LEU A 102 2.58 0.15 -8.51
CA LEU A 102 1.90 -0.40 -9.68
C LEU A 102 2.33 -1.86 -9.88
N GLY A 103 1.38 -2.80 -10.02
CA GLY A 103 1.67 -4.24 -10.14
C GLY A 103 1.43 -5.08 -8.87
N LYS A 104 0.96 -4.46 -7.78
CA LYS A 104 0.45 -5.23 -6.62
C LYS A 104 -0.98 -5.72 -6.90
N PRO A 105 -1.30 -6.98 -6.59
CA PRO A 105 -2.65 -7.50 -6.64
C PRO A 105 -3.62 -6.66 -5.80
N ARG A 106 -4.77 -6.30 -6.38
CA ARG A 106 -5.87 -5.60 -5.70
C ARG A 106 -6.87 -6.61 -5.16
N ILE A 107 -7.26 -6.45 -3.90
CA ILE A 107 -8.32 -7.26 -3.29
C ILE A 107 -9.66 -6.73 -3.75
N ASP A 108 -10.32 -7.50 -4.59
CA ASP A 108 -11.64 -7.21 -5.11
C ASP A 108 -12.72 -7.81 -4.19
N HIS A 109 -13.78 -7.03 -3.94
CA HIS A 109 -14.86 -7.39 -3.04
C HIS A 109 -16.18 -6.84 -3.56
N ASN A 110 -17.26 -7.51 -3.22
CA ASN A 110 -18.61 -7.04 -3.54
C ASN A 110 -18.97 -5.87 -2.61
N HIS A 111 -19.34 -4.70 -3.16
CA HIS A 111 -19.61 -3.52 -2.34
C HIS A 111 -20.92 -3.58 -1.54
N ASN A 112 -21.83 -4.53 -1.82
CA ASN A 112 -23.08 -4.71 -1.07
C ASN A 112 -22.92 -5.66 0.13
N THR A 113 -22.11 -6.71 -0.01
CA THR A 113 -21.98 -7.80 0.97
C THR A 113 -20.64 -7.80 1.69
N GLY A 114 -19.64 -7.08 1.19
CA GLY A 114 -18.26 -7.12 1.68
C GLY A 114 -17.52 -8.42 1.35
N LYS A 115 -18.17 -9.39 0.68
CA LYS A 115 -17.58 -10.68 0.35
C LYS A 115 -16.43 -10.49 -0.64
N ILE A 116 -15.27 -11.02 -0.28
CA ILE A 116 -14.07 -11.03 -1.13
C ILE A 116 -14.32 -11.93 -2.34
N ARG A 117 -14.03 -11.42 -3.54
CA ARG A 117 -14.19 -12.16 -4.80
C ARG A 117 -12.86 -12.76 -5.26
N GLY A 118 -11.79 -11.97 -5.27
CA GLY A 118 -10.49 -12.43 -5.74
C GLY A 118 -9.43 -11.32 -5.76
N LEU A 119 -8.28 -11.64 -6.33
CA LEU A 119 -7.20 -10.68 -6.58
C LEU A 119 -7.16 -10.28 -8.05
N LEU A 120 -7.13 -8.99 -8.32
CA LEU A 120 -7.16 -8.42 -9.67
C LEU A 120 -5.93 -7.55 -9.96
N CYS A 121 -5.59 -7.37 -11.23
CA CYS A 121 -4.69 -6.30 -11.63
C CYS A 121 -5.39 -4.93 -11.55
N ASP A 122 -4.59 -3.85 -11.55
CA ASP A 122 -5.10 -2.48 -11.46
C ASP A 122 -6.17 -2.18 -12.52
N GLU A 123 -5.91 -2.56 -13.78
CA GLU A 123 -6.81 -2.30 -14.91
C GLU A 123 -8.15 -3.02 -14.77
N CYS A 124 -8.12 -4.32 -14.45
CA CYS A 124 -9.35 -5.09 -14.27
C CYS A 124 -10.18 -4.55 -13.10
N ASN A 125 -9.52 -4.24 -11.98
CA ASN A 125 -10.19 -3.66 -10.82
C ASN A 125 -10.81 -2.28 -11.15
N LEU A 126 -10.10 -1.44 -11.91
CA LEU A 126 -10.59 -0.14 -12.36
C LEU A 126 -11.80 -0.28 -13.29
N VAL A 127 -11.76 -1.20 -14.25
CA VAL A 127 -12.88 -1.46 -15.18
C VAL A 127 -14.13 -1.86 -14.41
N LEU A 128 -14.03 -2.76 -13.42
CA LEU A 128 -15.18 -3.11 -12.59
C LEU A 128 -15.78 -1.89 -11.89
N GLY A 129 -14.94 -1.00 -11.35
CA GLY A 129 -15.37 0.26 -10.74
C GLY A 129 -16.03 1.22 -11.75
N LYS A 130 -15.47 1.36 -12.96
CA LYS A 130 -16.03 2.20 -14.03
C LYS A 130 -17.37 1.69 -14.54
N CYS A 131 -17.56 0.38 -14.54
CA CYS A 131 -18.85 -0.25 -14.85
C CYS A 131 -19.81 -0.28 -13.64
N LYS A 132 -19.46 0.37 -12.52
CA LYS A 132 -20.26 0.40 -11.28
C LYS A 132 -20.67 -1.00 -10.80
N GLU A 133 -19.79 -1.97 -11.01
CA GLU A 133 -20.04 -3.40 -10.74
C GLU A 133 -21.31 -3.98 -11.41
N ASN A 134 -21.80 -3.35 -12.49
CA ASN A 134 -22.97 -3.84 -13.22
C ASN A 134 -22.53 -4.81 -14.33
N PRO A 135 -22.85 -6.12 -14.22
CA PRO A 135 -22.44 -7.11 -15.22
C PRO A 135 -23.04 -6.86 -16.61
N LEU A 136 -24.23 -6.24 -16.68
CA LEU A 136 -24.88 -5.94 -17.95
C LEU A 136 -24.10 -4.92 -18.77
N ILE A 137 -23.42 -3.97 -18.13
CA ILE A 137 -22.56 -3.00 -18.83
C ILE A 137 -21.37 -3.72 -19.48
N LEU A 138 -20.74 -4.64 -18.75
CA LEU A 138 -19.60 -5.41 -19.26
C LEU A 138 -20.00 -6.32 -20.43
N ILE A 139 -21.15 -6.99 -20.32
CA ILE A 139 -21.68 -7.84 -21.40
C ILE A 139 -21.97 -7.00 -22.65
N LYS A 140 -22.64 -5.84 -22.50
CA LYS A 140 -22.93 -4.94 -23.62
C LYS A 140 -21.65 -4.39 -24.26
N ALA A 141 -20.63 -4.05 -23.46
CA ALA A 141 -19.34 -3.60 -23.97
C ALA A 141 -18.65 -4.70 -24.79
N ALA A 142 -18.67 -5.94 -24.31
CA ALA A 142 -18.11 -7.08 -25.06
C ALA A 142 -18.86 -7.34 -26.38
N ILE A 143 -20.19 -7.23 -26.39
CA ILE A 143 -21.00 -7.34 -27.61
C ILE A 143 -20.67 -6.20 -28.58
N TYR A 144 -20.60 -4.96 -28.10
CA TYR A 144 -20.27 -3.80 -28.93
C TYR A 144 -18.93 -3.99 -29.65
N LEU A 145 -17.88 -4.43 -28.94
CA LEU A 145 -16.57 -4.73 -29.53
C LEU A 145 -16.64 -5.84 -30.57
N LYS A 146 -17.43 -6.89 -30.34
CA LYS A 146 -17.60 -8.00 -31.31
C LYS A 146 -18.29 -7.58 -32.60
N ILE A 147 -19.16 -6.56 -32.56
CA ILE A 147 -19.89 -6.06 -33.73
C ILE A 147 -19.03 -5.08 -34.55
N HIS A 148 -18.11 -4.37 -33.89
CA HIS A 148 -17.34 -3.27 -34.49
C HIS A 148 -15.83 -3.58 -34.62
N ASN A 149 -15.45 -4.85 -34.49
CA ASN A 149 -14.15 -5.41 -34.88
C ASN A 149 -14.35 -6.41 -36.02
#